data_AF-A0A7H1BLC5-F1
#
_entry.id   AF-A0A7H1BLC5-F1
#
_cell.length_a   1.000
_cell.length_b   1.000
_cell.length_c   1.000
_cell.angle_alpha   90.00
_cell.angle_beta   90.00
_cell.angle_gamma   90.00
#
_symmetry.space_group_name_H-M   'P 1'
#
loop_
_entity.id
_entity.type
_entity.pdbx_description
1 polymer ?
#
loop_
_entity_poly.entity_id
_entity_poly.type
_entity_poly.pdbx_seq_one_letter_code
_entity_poly.pdbx_strand_id
1 'polypeptide(L)'
;MIVQNEAKLDRDRALVAFLRARITERAPAADERERQLLAGTQRVLDEFAANFERAAKVEHTDYFPGQIDALGWSLRCTAFAAFSEHPDFQMDFKP
;
A
#
# COMPACT_ATOMS: atom_id res chain seq x y z
N MET A 1 -17.12 13.44 -8.01
CA MET A 1 -16.23 13.51 -6.82
C MET A 1 -16.35 12.26 -5.95
N ILE A 2 -17.55 11.80 -5.58
CA ILE A 2 -17.75 10.58 -4.76
C ILE A 2 -17.19 9.30 -5.44
N VAL A 3 -17.53 9.07 -6.71
CA VAL A 3 -17.10 7.87 -7.48
C VAL A 3 -15.57 7.79 -7.68
N GLN A 4 -14.89 8.93 -7.81
CA GLN A 4 -13.42 8.96 -7.96
C GLN A 4 -12.71 8.61 -6.64
N ASN A 5 -13.30 8.97 -5.50
CA ASN A 5 -12.77 8.56 -4.19
C ASN A 5 -12.98 7.08 -3.94
N GLU A 6 -14.11 6.49 -4.34
CA GLU A 6 -14.33 5.04 -4.19
C GLU A 6 -13.34 4.21 -5.01
N ALA A 7 -13.13 4.53 -6.29
CA ALA A 7 -12.15 3.82 -7.12
C ALA A 7 -10.72 3.89 -6.56
N LYS A 8 -10.33 5.06 -6.01
CA LYS A 8 -9.04 5.22 -5.32
C LYS A 8 -8.96 4.34 -4.08
N LEU A 9 -9.99 4.35 -3.24
CA LEU A 9 -10.04 3.55 -2.02
C LEU A 9 -9.99 2.05 -2.33
N ASP A 10 -10.67 1.60 -3.37
CA ASP A 10 -10.66 0.19 -3.78
C ASP A 10 -9.27 -0.24 -4.27
N ARG A 11 -8.60 0.61 -5.07
CA ARG A 11 -7.21 0.38 -5.45
C ARG A 11 -6.30 0.29 -4.22
N ASP A 12 -6.43 1.22 -3.28
CA ASP A 12 -5.56 1.28 -2.10
C ASP A 12 -5.79 0.07 -1.17
N ARG A 13 -7.04 -0.39 -1.02
CA ARG A 13 -7.39 -1.65 -0.34
C ARG A 13 -6.77 -2.86 -1.04
N ALA A 14 -6.90 -2.94 -2.36
CA ALA A 14 -6.34 -4.04 -3.15
C ALA A 14 -4.80 -4.07 -3.09
N LEU A 15 -4.15 -2.91 -3.12
CA LEU A 15 -2.70 -2.78 -2.96
C LEU A 15 -2.23 -3.28 -1.59
N VAL A 16 -2.94 -2.92 -0.52
CA VAL A 16 -2.65 -3.41 0.84
C VAL A 16 -2.77 -4.93 0.92
N ALA A 17 -3.86 -5.48 0.39
CA ALA A 17 -4.07 -6.93 0.38
C ALA A 17 -2.94 -7.65 -0.40
N PHE A 18 -2.59 -7.12 -1.57
CA PHE A 18 -1.50 -7.65 -2.40
C PHE A 18 -0.15 -7.65 -1.68
N LEU A 19 0.26 -6.50 -1.12
CA LEU A 19 1.55 -6.39 -0.43
C LEU A 19 1.61 -7.25 0.84
N ARG A 20 0.51 -7.36 1.59
CA ARG A 20 0.43 -8.28 2.74
C ARG A 20 0.63 -9.73 2.31
N ALA A 21 0.01 -10.17 1.20
CA ALA A 21 0.18 -11.51 0.69
C ALA A 21 1.66 -11.81 0.37
N ARG A 22 2.36 -10.88 -0.30
CA ARG A 22 3.79 -11.02 -0.62
C ARG A 22 4.68 -11.10 0.63
N ILE A 23 4.36 -10.32 1.66
CA ILE A 23 5.05 -10.39 2.97
C ILE A 23 4.81 -11.77 3.61
N THR A 24 3.56 -12.23 3.65
CA THR A 24 3.18 -13.53 4.23
C THR A 24 3.83 -14.70 3.51
N GLU A 25 3.93 -14.67 2.18
CA GLU A 25 4.61 -15.69 1.40
C GLU A 25 6.11 -15.77 1.70
N ARG A 26 6.74 -14.61 1.94
CA ARG A 26 8.18 -14.56 2.23
C ARG A 26 8.52 -14.95 3.67
N ALA A 27 7.65 -14.65 4.62
CA ALA A 27 7.91 -14.79 6.06
C ALA A 27 8.44 -16.17 6.51
N PRO A 28 7.93 -17.32 6.01
CA PRO A 28 8.42 -18.65 6.43
C PRO A 28 9.88 -18.93 6.05
N ALA A 29 10.39 -18.28 5.00
CA ALA A 29 11.75 -18.47 4.50
C ALA A 29 12.72 -17.37 4.95
N ALA A 30 12.25 -16.39 5.72
CA ALA A 30 13.02 -15.21 6.09
C ALA A 30 14.01 -15.51 7.22
N ASP A 31 15.25 -15.06 7.05
CA ASP A 31 16.24 -15.02 8.13
C ASP A 31 15.90 -13.94 9.18
N GLU A 32 16.70 -13.83 10.25
CA GLU A 32 16.43 -12.89 11.34
C GLU A 32 16.40 -11.42 10.88
N ARG A 33 17.32 -11.01 10.01
CA ARG A 33 17.38 -9.61 9.53
C ARG A 33 16.23 -9.32 8.60
N GLU A 34 15.91 -10.29 7.74
CA GLU A 34 14.79 -10.20 6.83
C GLU A 34 13.45 -10.15 7.58
N ARG A 35 13.27 -10.93 8.66
CA ARG A 35 12.09 -10.82 9.52
C ARG A 35 11.93 -9.43 10.12
N GLN A 36 13.01 -8.81 10.59
CA GLN A 36 12.97 -7.44 11.13
C GLN A 36 12.58 -6.43 10.04
N LEU A 37 13.11 -6.59 8.83
CA LEU A 37 12.73 -5.77 7.68
C LEU A 37 11.25 -5.95 7.32
N LEU A 38 10.78 -7.20 7.19
CA LEU A 38 9.37 -7.51 6.91
C LEU A 38 8.44 -6.93 7.97
N ALA A 39 8.81 -6.99 9.25
CA ALA A 39 8.05 -6.38 10.33
C ALA A 39 8.04 -4.84 10.26
N GLY A 40 9.12 -4.21 9.77
CA GLY A 40 9.16 -2.78 9.46
C GLY A 40 8.21 -2.42 8.33
N THR A 41 8.28 -3.15 7.21
CA THR A 41 7.41 -2.95 6.04
C THR A 41 5.94 -3.17 6.39
N GLN A 42 5.64 -4.20 7.17
CA GLN A 42 4.28 -4.49 7.65
C GLN A 42 3.72 -3.31 8.46
N ARG A 43 4.51 -2.72 9.36
CA ARG A 43 4.09 -1.54 10.13
C ARG A 43 3.75 -0.35 9.24
N VAL A 44 4.58 -0.05 8.23
CA VAL A 44 4.29 1.02 7.27
C VAL A 44 3.00 0.75 6.50
N LEU A 45 2.78 -0.50 6.09
CA LEU A 45 1.57 -0.90 5.38
C LEU A 45 0.32 -0.82 6.26
N ASP A 46 0.44 -1.18 7.54
CA ASP A 46 -0.64 -1.08 8.52
C ASP A 46 -1.01 0.38 8.80
N GLU A 47 -0.02 1.27 8.91
CA GLU A 47 -0.26 2.72 9.04
C GLU A 47 -0.97 3.30 7.82
N PHE A 48 -0.55 2.93 6.60
CA PHE A 48 -1.28 3.32 5.39
C PHE A 48 -2.73 2.81 5.43
N ALA A 49 -2.91 1.53 5.74
CA ALA A 49 -4.21 0.87 5.79
C ALA A 49 -5.18 1.49 6.82
N ALA A 50 -4.66 1.90 7.97
CA ALA A 50 -5.46 2.55 9.01
C ALA A 50 -5.92 3.97 8.62
N ASN A 51 -5.25 4.61 7.67
CA ASN A 51 -5.38 6.05 7.46
C ASN A 51 -5.95 6.46 6.09
N PHE A 52 -5.87 5.64 5.03
CA PHE A 52 -6.29 6.06 3.68
C PHE A 52 -7.79 6.40 3.59
N GLU A 53 -8.67 5.69 4.31
CA GLU A 53 -10.11 6.00 4.30
C GLU A 53 -10.42 7.31 5.04
N ARG A 54 -9.67 7.59 6.10
CA ARG A 54 -9.77 8.86 6.84
C ARG A 54 -9.27 9.99 5.97
N ALA A 55 -8.12 9.82 5.30
CA ALA A 55 -7.55 10.81 4.40
C ALA A 55 -8.50 11.18 3.25
N ALA A 56 -9.25 10.22 2.71
CA ALA A 56 -10.22 10.47 1.64
C ALA A 56 -11.46 11.28 2.08
N LYS A 57 -11.69 11.44 3.38
CA LYS A 57 -12.84 12.17 3.95
C LYS A 57 -12.49 13.58 4.44
N VAL A 58 -11.20 13.91 4.49
CA VAL A 58 -10.69 15.22 4.96
C VAL A 58 -10.41 16.11 3.75
N GLU A 59 -10.57 17.42 3.89
CA GLU A 59 -10.31 18.37 2.80
C GLU A 59 -8.84 18.33 2.35
N HIS A 60 -8.62 18.39 1.03
CA HIS A 60 -7.29 18.25 0.41
C HIS A 60 -6.32 19.40 0.70
N THR A 61 -6.75 20.45 1.39
CA THR A 61 -5.89 21.55 1.85
C THR A 61 -5.07 21.19 3.08
N ASP A 62 -5.38 20.06 3.72
CA ASP A 62 -4.68 19.59 4.91
C ASP A 62 -3.41 18.81 4.55
N TYR A 63 -2.39 18.97 5.41
CA TYR A 63 -1.11 18.26 5.28
C TYR A 63 -1.26 16.73 5.37
N PHE A 64 -2.23 16.26 6.17
CA PHE A 64 -2.41 14.84 6.46
C PHE A 64 -2.83 14.00 5.23
N PRO A 65 -3.88 14.35 4.45
CA PRO A 65 -4.20 13.63 3.23
C PRO A 65 -3.04 13.58 2.23
N GLY A 66 -2.28 14.68 2.10
CA GLY A 66 -1.10 14.73 1.24
C GLY A 66 -0.01 13.73 1.64
N GLN A 67 0.24 13.54 2.94
CA GLN A 67 1.19 12.52 3.43
C GLN A 67 0.74 11.10 3.10
N ILE A 68 -0.54 10.80 3.27
CA ILE A 68 -1.09 9.48 2.98
C ILE A 68 -1.06 9.18 1.47
N ASP A 69 -1.32 10.19 0.64
CA ASP A 69 -1.23 10.06 -0.83
C ASP A 69 0.22 9.82 -1.27
N ALA A 70 1.19 10.53 -0.68
CA ALA A 70 2.60 10.31 -0.95
C ALA A 70 3.08 8.90 -0.52
N LEU A 71 2.58 8.40 0.62
CA LEU A 71 2.86 7.04 1.07
C LEU A 71 2.26 6.01 0.11
N GLY A 72 0.99 6.17 -0.28
CA GLY A 72 0.33 5.31 -1.26
C GLY A 72 1.04 5.29 -2.62
N TRP A 73 1.55 6.45 -3.08
CA TRP A 73 2.39 6.53 -4.28
C TRP A 73 3.69 5.73 -4.12
N SER A 74 4.37 5.87 -2.99
CA SER A 74 5.64 5.17 -2.71
C SER A 74 5.45 3.65 -2.64
N LEU A 75 4.34 3.19 -2.07
CA LEU A 75 3.97 1.78 -2.02
C LEU A 75 3.68 1.23 -3.43
N ARG A 76 2.98 1.98 -4.29
CA ARG A 76 2.74 1.61 -5.69
C ARG A 76 4.02 1.53 -6.50
N CYS A 77 4.94 2.49 -6.33
CA CYS A 77 6.27 2.43 -6.98
C CYS A 77 7.02 1.17 -6.58
N THR A 78 7.05 0.86 -5.28
CA THR A 78 7.71 -0.34 -4.76
C THR A 78 7.06 -1.61 -5.32
N ALA A 79 5.72 -1.67 -5.30
CA ALA A 79 4.97 -2.81 -5.82
C ALA A 79 5.24 -3.05 -7.30
N PHE A 80 5.25 -1.99 -8.12
CA PHE A 80 5.54 -2.08 -9.54
C PHE A 80 6.98 -2.52 -9.82
N ALA A 81 7.95 -1.94 -9.10
CA ALA A 81 9.36 -2.28 -9.28
C ALA A 81 9.67 -3.73 -8.89
N ALA A 82 9.04 -4.24 -7.83
CA ALA A 82 9.33 -5.58 -7.31
C ALA A 82 8.45 -6.69 -7.88
N PHE A 83 7.22 -6.37 -8.31
CA PHE A 83 6.19 -7.39 -8.59
C PHE A 83 5.40 -7.16 -9.88
N SER A 84 5.83 -6.29 -10.80
CA SER A 84 5.09 -6.04 -12.06
C SER A 84 4.87 -7.28 -12.93
N GLU A 85 5.71 -8.31 -12.79
CA GLU A 85 5.57 -9.60 -13.49
C GLU A 85 4.81 -10.65 -12.66
N HIS A 86 4.38 -10.32 -11.44
CA HIS A 86 3.66 -11.25 -10.58
C HIS A 86 2.22 -11.47 -11.12
N PRO A 87 1.70 -12.71 -11.18
CA PRO A 87 0.38 -13.00 -11.77
C PRO A 87 -0.78 -12.23 -11.12
N ASP A 88 -0.74 -12.04 -9.79
CA ASP A 88 -1.76 -11.27 -9.07
C ASP A 88 -1.58 -9.74 -9.13
N PHE A 89 -0.55 -9.23 -9.82
CA PHE A 89 -0.32 -7.79 -9.91
C PHE A 89 -1.40 -7.13 -10.77
N GLN A 90 -2.06 -6.11 -10.23
CA GLN A 90 -3.09 -5.36 -10.96
C GLN A 90 -2.48 -4.13 -11.61
N MET A 91 -2.83 -3.86 -12.87
CA MET A 91 -2.35 -2.67 -13.61
C MET A 91 -2.69 -1.36 -12.91
N ASP A 92 -3.77 -1.35 -12.12
CA ASP A 92 -4.20 -0.18 -11.36
C ASP A 92 -3.22 0.17 -10.22
N PHE A 93 -2.34 -0.75 -9.83
CA PHE A 93 -1.23 -0.48 -8.89
C PHE A 93 -0.09 0.31 -9.53
N LYS A 94 -0.06 0.45 -10.87
CA LYS A 94 0.95 1.23 -11.54
C LYS A 94 0.94 2.68 -11.00
N PRO A 95 2.11 3.28 -10.70
CA PRO A 95 2.21 4.65 -10.20
C PRO A 95 1.55 5.66 -11.16
#